data_AF-A0A432WIY1-F1
#
_entry.id   AF-A0A432WIY1-F1
#
_cell.length_a   1.000
_cell.length_b   1.000
_cell.length_c   1.000
_cell.angle_alpha   90.00
_cell.angle_beta   90.00
_cell.angle_gamma   90.00
#
_symmetry.space_group_name_H-M   'P 1'
#
loop_
_entity.id
_entity.type
_entity.pdbx_description
1 polymer ?
#
loop_
_entity_poly.entity_id
_entity_poly.type
_entity_poly.pdbx_seq_one_letter_code
_entity_poly.pdbx_strand_id
1 'polypeptide(L)'
;MRANRPFLVIQHAHENDPSALCLFVNLSKEPVHLQAVIARVHRGDECTSYRITNYERITATEQHVQSKLRQGPIQPGGYLVLGSFADIMLGNQSADESSSESTTDQLSQIASLELCVAVVYASKKHHIGARRHFFLEHLDEKTKIHAYSIFTEQLVRRKHRHTVREWVKAGVDPWQEQDTADESQSQSSSSIDKTSNRGT
;
A
#
# COMPACT_ATOMS: atom_id res chain seq x y z
N MET A 1 -24.20 -20.74 20.92
CA MET A 1 -24.15 -19.48 20.14
C MET A 1 -22.83 -19.45 19.36
N ARG A 2 -22.88 -19.63 18.03
CA ARG A 2 -21.69 -19.88 17.18
C ARG A 2 -20.88 -18.58 17.08
N ALA A 3 -19.60 -18.64 17.48
CA ALA A 3 -18.71 -17.51 17.67
C ALA A 3 -18.66 -16.53 16.48
N ASN A 4 -18.73 -15.24 16.77
CA ASN A 4 -18.63 -14.11 15.84
C ASN A 4 -17.20 -14.00 15.29
N ARG A 5 -16.81 -14.91 14.41
CA ARG A 5 -15.47 -14.93 13.84
C ARG A 5 -15.34 -13.86 12.76
N PRO A 6 -14.35 -12.95 12.83
CA PRO A 6 -13.93 -12.14 11.70
C PRO A 6 -13.80 -12.95 10.43
N PHE A 7 -14.33 -12.44 9.33
CA PHE A 7 -14.11 -12.98 8.00
C PHE A 7 -13.87 -11.82 7.02
N LEU A 8 -12.61 -11.69 6.60
CA LEU A 8 -12.13 -10.63 5.73
C LEU A 8 -11.64 -11.26 4.43
N VAL A 9 -12.03 -10.70 3.29
CA VAL A 9 -11.68 -11.26 1.98
C VAL A 9 -10.92 -10.23 1.15
N ILE A 10 -9.85 -10.67 0.49
CA ILE A 10 -9.13 -9.89 -0.52
C ILE A 10 -9.38 -10.58 -1.85
N GLN A 11 -9.98 -9.94 -2.85
CA GLN A 11 -10.34 -10.58 -4.13
C GLN A 11 -10.11 -9.66 -5.31
N HIS A 12 -9.97 -10.21 -6.52
CA HIS A 12 -10.08 -9.42 -7.75
C HIS A 12 -11.56 -9.14 -8.08
N ALA A 13 -11.84 -8.05 -8.78
CA ALA A 13 -13.19 -7.67 -9.17
C ALA A 13 -13.67 -8.35 -10.47
N HIS A 14 -12.77 -8.60 -11.42
CA HIS A 14 -13.08 -9.21 -12.71
C HIS A 14 -11.80 -9.73 -13.38
N GLU A 15 -11.84 -10.93 -13.97
CA GLU A 15 -10.72 -11.56 -14.70
C GLU A 15 -9.40 -11.72 -13.91
N ASN A 16 -8.50 -12.56 -14.42
CA ASN A 16 -7.16 -12.76 -13.85
C ASN A 16 -6.16 -11.73 -14.41
N ASP A 17 -6.60 -10.52 -14.71
CA ASP A 17 -5.77 -9.48 -15.32
C ASP A 17 -5.17 -8.54 -14.25
N PRO A 18 -3.90 -8.16 -14.31
CA PRO A 18 -3.31 -7.18 -13.39
C PRO A 18 -4.03 -5.81 -13.36
N SER A 19 -4.70 -5.40 -14.44
CA SER A 19 -5.54 -4.19 -14.46
C SER A 19 -6.82 -4.33 -13.64
N ALA A 20 -7.19 -5.55 -13.21
CA ALA A 20 -8.36 -5.78 -12.38
C ALA A 20 -8.25 -5.08 -11.02
N LEU A 21 -9.37 -4.56 -10.54
CA LEU A 21 -9.44 -3.96 -9.22
C LEU A 21 -9.27 -5.00 -8.12
N CYS A 22 -8.42 -4.70 -7.14
CA CYS A 22 -8.30 -5.44 -5.89
C CYS A 22 -9.30 -4.90 -4.87
N LEU A 23 -10.16 -5.79 -4.37
CA LEU A 23 -11.20 -5.47 -3.39
C LEU A 23 -10.87 -6.07 -2.04
N PHE A 24 -11.06 -5.28 -0.98
CA PHE A 24 -11.04 -5.75 0.40
C PHE A 24 -12.45 -5.72 0.98
N VAL A 25 -13.00 -6.87 1.34
CA VAL A 25 -14.40 -7.05 1.73
C VAL A 25 -14.50 -7.47 3.20
N ASN A 26 -15.38 -6.80 3.95
CA ASN A 26 -15.73 -7.20 5.30
C ASN A 26 -16.97 -8.10 5.29
N LEU A 27 -16.79 -9.41 5.44
CA LEU A 27 -17.90 -10.36 5.59
C LEU A 27 -18.17 -10.72 7.07
N SER A 28 -17.59 -9.96 8.00
CA SER A 28 -17.86 -10.10 9.43
C SER A 28 -19.21 -9.49 9.79
N LYS A 29 -19.76 -9.85 10.95
CA LYS A 29 -21.02 -9.25 11.45
C LYS A 29 -20.84 -7.88 12.14
N GLU A 30 -19.59 -7.47 12.37
CA GLU A 30 -19.26 -6.20 13.02
C GLU A 30 -18.48 -5.31 12.04
N PRO A 31 -18.66 -3.97 12.10
CA PRO A 31 -17.83 -3.05 11.33
C PRO A 31 -16.35 -3.15 11.73
N VAL A 32 -15.47 -3.07 10.74
CA VAL A 32 -14.01 -3.04 10.95
C VAL A 32 -13.45 -1.72 10.46
N HIS A 33 -12.41 -1.19 11.11
CA HIS A 33 -11.66 -0.06 10.62
C HIS A 33 -10.36 -0.53 9.99
N LEU A 34 -10.14 -0.20 8.72
CA LEU A 34 -8.89 -0.51 8.03
C LEU A 34 -7.76 0.37 8.58
N GLN A 35 -6.69 -0.24 9.07
CA GLN A 35 -5.54 0.45 9.68
C GLN A 35 -4.30 0.41 8.79
N ALA A 36 -4.10 -0.68 8.04
CA ALA A 36 -2.94 -0.83 7.16
C ALA A 36 -3.24 -1.78 6.02
N VAL A 37 -2.68 -1.51 4.86
CA VAL A 37 -2.50 -2.50 3.79
C VAL A 37 -1.06 -2.43 3.32
N ILE A 38 -0.36 -3.56 3.42
CA ILE A 38 1.02 -3.73 2.99
C ILE A 38 1.02 -4.63 1.76
N ALA A 39 1.64 -4.14 0.68
CA ALA A 39 2.03 -4.94 -0.46
C ALA A 39 3.45 -5.45 -0.25
N ARG A 40 3.66 -6.74 -0.47
CA ARG A 40 5.00 -7.33 -0.59
C ARG A 40 5.12 -7.92 -1.98
N VAL A 41 5.97 -7.31 -2.78
CA VAL A 41 6.18 -7.62 -4.19
C VAL A 41 7.49 -8.37 -4.32
N HIS A 42 7.43 -9.56 -4.91
CA HIS A 42 8.59 -10.41 -5.11
C HIS A 42 9.05 -10.35 -6.57
N ARG A 43 10.32 -10.02 -6.79
CA ARG A 43 10.98 -9.99 -8.10
C ARG A 43 12.19 -10.94 -8.03
N GLY A 44 12.01 -12.18 -8.47
CA GLY A 44 13.00 -13.23 -8.20
C GLY A 44 13.23 -13.41 -6.70
N ASP A 45 14.49 -13.24 -6.25
CA ASP A 45 14.89 -13.34 -4.84
C ASP A 45 14.67 -12.05 -4.04
N GLU A 46 14.37 -10.93 -4.71
CA GLU A 46 14.14 -9.65 -4.07
C GLU A 46 12.68 -9.52 -3.59
N CYS A 47 12.48 -8.92 -2.42
CA CYS A 47 11.16 -8.65 -1.84
C CYS A 47 11.07 -7.20 -1.39
N THR A 48 10.30 -6.39 -2.10
CA THR A 48 10.02 -5.00 -1.72
C THR A 48 8.69 -4.94 -0.98
N SER A 49 8.65 -4.20 0.14
CA SER A 49 7.44 -4.04 0.95
C SER A 49 7.10 -2.57 1.09
N TYR A 50 5.85 -2.20 0.81
CA TYR A 50 5.37 -0.83 1.00
C TYR A 50 3.89 -0.79 1.35
N ARG A 51 3.46 0.34 1.87
CA ARG A 51 2.09 0.57 2.31
C ARG A 51 1.27 1.12 1.15
N ILE A 52 0.16 0.44 0.84
CA ILE A 52 -0.77 0.84 -0.25
C ILE A 52 -1.65 2.02 0.19
N THR A 53 -1.90 2.15 1.49
CA THR A 53 -2.73 3.22 2.03
C THR A 53 -1.90 4.51 2.14
N ASN A 54 -1.60 5.14 1.01
CA ASN A 54 -0.90 6.41 0.99
C ASN A 54 -1.86 7.56 1.34
N TYR A 55 -1.46 8.40 2.28
CA TYR A 55 -2.12 9.67 2.57
C TYR A 55 -1.76 10.62 1.44
N GLU A 56 -2.61 10.76 0.41
CA GLU A 56 -2.62 12.06 -0.27
C GLU A 56 -3.07 13.09 0.78
N ARG A 57 -2.37 14.22 0.87
CA ARG A 57 -2.74 15.33 1.75
C ARG A 57 -4.06 15.90 1.24
N ILE A 58 -5.18 15.39 1.76
CA ILE A 58 -6.52 15.82 1.33
C ILE A 58 -6.72 17.24 1.82
N THR A 59 -6.63 18.20 0.91
CA THR A 59 -7.01 19.58 1.17
C THR A 59 -8.52 19.60 1.45
N ALA A 60 -8.96 20.34 2.46
CA ALA A 60 -10.34 20.35 2.97
C ALA A 60 -11.45 20.74 1.96
N THR A 61 -11.09 21.00 0.70
CA THR A 61 -11.97 21.41 -0.39
C THR A 61 -12.42 20.26 -1.28
N GLU A 62 -11.89 19.04 -1.10
CA GLU A 62 -12.19 17.90 -1.98
C GLU A 62 -13.43 17.11 -1.52
N GLN A 63 -14.47 17.06 -2.36
CA GLN A 63 -15.80 16.49 -2.06
C GLN A 63 -15.86 14.95 -1.96
N HIS A 64 -14.73 14.22 -1.93
CA HIS A 64 -14.70 12.75 -1.89
C HIS A 64 -13.49 12.23 -1.07
N VAL A 65 -13.36 12.70 0.16
CA VAL A 65 -12.27 12.33 1.09
C VAL A 65 -12.12 10.80 1.25
N GLN A 66 -13.22 10.03 1.24
CA GLN A 66 -13.18 8.58 1.41
C GLN A 66 -12.70 7.79 0.18
N SER A 67 -12.83 8.32 -1.04
CA SER A 67 -12.29 7.62 -2.22
C SER A 67 -10.77 7.77 -2.32
N LYS A 68 -10.22 8.81 -1.70
CA LYS A 68 -8.77 9.06 -1.59
C LYS A 68 -8.15 8.40 -0.35
N LEU A 69 -8.84 8.43 0.79
CA LEU A 69 -8.41 7.65 1.95
C LEU A 69 -8.70 6.17 1.72
N ARG A 70 -7.66 5.39 1.45
CA ARG A 70 -7.72 3.91 1.52
C ARG A 70 -7.78 3.43 2.99
N GLN A 71 -8.51 4.14 3.85
CA GLN A 71 -8.68 3.91 5.28
C GLN A 71 -10.10 4.32 5.70
N GLY A 72 -10.64 3.67 6.73
CA GLY A 72 -11.95 4.01 7.29
C GLY A 72 -12.76 2.81 7.76
N PRO A 73 -13.97 3.04 8.30
CA PRO A 73 -14.87 1.99 8.72
C PRO A 73 -15.52 1.29 7.53
N ILE A 74 -15.42 -0.03 7.49
CA ILE A 74 -16.07 -0.92 6.53
C ILE A 74 -17.21 -1.63 7.25
N GLN A 75 -18.43 -1.32 6.84
CA GLN A 75 -19.63 -1.97 7.38
C GLN A 75 -19.66 -3.47 7.04
N PRO A 76 -20.39 -4.30 7.80
CA PRO A 76 -20.70 -5.67 7.41
C PRO A 76 -21.25 -5.74 5.97
N GLY A 77 -20.65 -6.61 5.15
CA GLY A 77 -20.96 -6.73 3.72
C GLY A 77 -20.35 -5.64 2.83
N GLY A 78 -19.73 -4.61 3.40
CA GLY A 78 -19.06 -3.54 2.66
C GLY A 78 -17.70 -3.94 2.12
N TYR A 79 -17.18 -3.13 1.19
CA TYR A 79 -15.86 -3.32 0.58
C TYR A 79 -15.13 -2.00 0.41
N LEU A 80 -13.81 -2.09 0.27
CA LEU A 80 -12.92 -1.01 -0.15
C LEU A 80 -12.19 -1.43 -1.42
N VAL A 81 -12.02 -0.48 -2.34
CA VAL A 81 -11.21 -0.65 -3.54
C VAL A 81 -9.78 -0.26 -3.19
N LEU A 82 -8.84 -1.20 -3.33
CA LEU A 82 -7.43 -1.00 -3.04
C LEU A 82 -6.61 -0.52 -4.24
N GLY A 83 -7.23 -0.26 -5.39
CA GLY A 83 -6.56 0.01 -6.67
C GLY A 83 -6.49 -1.22 -7.58
N SER A 84 -5.94 -1.09 -8.79
CA SER A 84 -5.66 -2.26 -9.63
C SER A 84 -4.48 -3.05 -9.08
N PHE A 85 -4.37 -4.34 -9.43
CA PHE A 85 -3.21 -5.14 -9.04
C PHE A 85 -1.91 -4.59 -9.65
N ALA A 86 -1.95 -4.07 -10.86
CA ALA A 86 -0.83 -3.41 -11.52
C ALA A 86 -0.37 -2.18 -10.71
N ASP A 87 -1.28 -1.26 -10.37
CA ASP A 87 -0.94 -0.09 -9.53
C ASP A 87 -0.35 -0.52 -8.19
N ILE A 88 -0.94 -1.56 -7.59
CA ILE A 88 -0.49 -2.10 -6.32
C ILE A 88 0.91 -2.69 -6.41
N MET A 89 1.29 -3.34 -7.52
CA MET A 89 2.57 -4.04 -7.68
C MET A 89 3.71 -3.15 -8.20
N LEU A 90 3.37 -2.14 -8.99
CA LEU A 90 4.32 -1.14 -9.47
C LEU A 90 4.54 -0.02 -8.44
N GLY A 91 3.56 0.20 -7.55
CA GLY A 91 3.62 1.26 -6.54
C GLY A 91 3.73 2.64 -7.19
N ASN A 92 4.15 3.64 -6.42
CA ASN A 92 4.34 5.00 -6.92
C ASN A 92 5.53 5.15 -7.90
N GLN A 93 6.21 4.06 -8.31
CA GLN A 93 7.33 4.12 -9.27
C GLN A 93 6.87 4.47 -10.69
N SER A 94 5.57 4.39 -10.99
CA SER A 94 5.01 4.82 -12.27
C SER A 94 4.99 6.34 -12.48
N ALA A 95 5.27 7.14 -11.45
CA ALA A 95 5.32 8.61 -11.55
C ALA A 95 6.70 9.15 -11.93
N ASP A 96 7.74 8.33 -11.92
CA ASP A 96 9.02 8.69 -12.51
C ASP A 96 8.93 8.45 -14.03
N GLU A 97 8.58 9.50 -14.76
CA GLU A 97 8.64 9.62 -16.23
C GLU A 97 10.05 9.43 -16.83
N SER A 98 10.95 8.76 -16.11
CA SER A 98 12.32 8.47 -16.53
C SER A 98 12.55 7.00 -16.88
N SER A 99 11.61 6.10 -16.57
CA SER A 99 11.68 4.71 -17.02
C SER A 99 11.03 4.57 -18.40
N SER A 100 11.82 4.12 -19.39
CA SER A 100 11.40 3.90 -20.78
C SER A 100 10.75 2.52 -21.00
N GLU A 101 10.60 1.74 -19.92
CA GLU A 101 10.04 0.39 -19.95
C GLU A 101 8.52 0.42 -19.92
N SER A 102 7.88 -0.45 -20.70
CA SER A 102 6.44 -0.57 -20.68
C SER A 102 5.94 -1.18 -19.37
N THR A 103 4.69 -0.92 -18.99
CA THR A 103 4.03 -1.57 -17.84
C THR A 103 4.10 -3.09 -17.92
N THR A 104 4.03 -3.66 -19.13
CA THR A 104 4.16 -5.10 -19.36
C THR A 104 5.55 -5.61 -18.97
N ASP A 105 6.60 -4.90 -19.37
CA ASP A 105 7.98 -5.26 -19.04
C ASP A 105 8.20 -5.22 -17.53
N GLN A 106 7.75 -4.17 -16.86
CA GLN A 106 7.88 -4.04 -15.40
C GLN A 106 7.12 -5.13 -14.63
N LEU A 107 5.95 -5.55 -15.13
CA LEU A 107 5.16 -6.63 -14.54
C LEU A 107 5.80 -8.00 -14.78
N SER A 108 6.48 -8.22 -15.93
CA SER A 108 7.14 -9.49 -16.27
C SER A 108 8.23 -9.90 -15.28
N GLN A 109 8.78 -8.93 -14.54
CA GLN A 109 9.80 -9.16 -13.51
C GLN A 109 9.21 -9.53 -12.14
N ILE A 110 7.88 -9.52 -11.99
CA ILE A 110 7.20 -9.75 -10.71
C ILE A 110 6.71 -11.18 -10.64
N ALA A 111 7.28 -11.98 -9.74
CA ALA A 111 6.88 -13.37 -9.56
C ALA A 111 5.62 -13.52 -8.71
N SER A 112 5.48 -12.72 -7.65
CA SER A 112 4.34 -12.83 -6.73
C SER A 112 4.06 -11.56 -5.93
N LEU A 113 2.84 -11.51 -5.39
CA LEU A 113 2.33 -10.44 -4.53
C LEU A 113 1.70 -11.04 -3.27
N GLU A 114 2.14 -10.60 -2.09
CA GLU A 114 1.45 -10.84 -0.83
C GLU A 114 0.77 -9.54 -0.36
N LEU A 115 -0.55 -9.60 -0.15
CA LEU A 115 -1.33 -8.52 0.44
C LEU A 115 -1.60 -8.82 1.91
N CYS A 116 -1.10 -7.96 2.78
CA CYS A 116 -1.25 -8.03 4.23
C CYS A 116 -2.11 -6.86 4.71
N VAL A 117 -3.27 -7.16 5.27
CA VAL A 117 -4.23 -6.17 5.75
C VAL A 117 -4.32 -6.23 7.27
N ALA A 118 -4.27 -5.08 7.94
CA ALA A 118 -4.55 -4.95 9.37
C ALA A 118 -5.81 -4.11 9.59
N VAL A 119 -6.72 -4.62 10.43
CA VAL A 119 -7.95 -3.92 10.83
C VAL A 119 -8.14 -3.95 12.35
N VAL A 120 -9.00 -3.07 12.86
CA VAL A 120 -9.50 -3.11 14.24
C VAL A 120 -11.02 -3.14 14.26
N TYR A 121 -11.61 -3.83 15.23
CA TYR A 121 -13.04 -3.65 15.54
C TYR A 121 -13.19 -2.47 16.48
N ALA A 122 -14.25 -1.68 16.32
CA ALA A 122 -14.60 -0.62 17.28
C ALA A 122 -14.74 -1.15 18.71
N SER A 123 -15.20 -2.40 18.85
CA SER A 123 -15.44 -3.09 20.13
C SER A 123 -14.20 -3.78 20.72
N LYS A 124 -13.07 -3.88 20.01
CA LYS A 124 -11.90 -4.69 20.45
C LYS A 124 -10.60 -3.92 20.41
N LYS A 125 -9.79 -4.08 21.47
CA LYS A 125 -8.48 -3.43 21.64
C LYS A 125 -7.34 -4.04 20.81
N HIS A 126 -7.58 -5.08 20.00
CA HIS A 126 -6.51 -5.74 19.26
C HIS A 126 -6.75 -5.76 17.76
N HIS A 127 -5.67 -5.51 17.01
CA HIS A 127 -5.65 -5.67 15.57
C HIS A 127 -5.91 -7.12 15.17
N ILE A 128 -6.53 -7.26 14.01
CA ILE A 128 -6.75 -8.52 13.32
C ILE A 128 -6.21 -8.37 11.92
N GLY A 129 -5.55 -9.41 11.43
CA GLY A 129 -5.00 -9.40 10.10
C GLY A 129 -5.78 -10.26 9.12
N ALA A 130 -5.63 -9.93 7.84
CA ALA A 130 -6.00 -10.80 6.72
C ALA A 130 -4.83 -10.83 5.73
N ARG A 131 -4.57 -11.98 5.13
CA ARG A 131 -3.45 -12.13 4.20
C ARG A 131 -3.84 -12.94 2.99
N ARG A 132 -3.44 -12.50 1.79
CA ARG A 132 -3.63 -13.26 0.56
C ARG A 132 -2.41 -13.18 -0.32
N HIS A 133 -2.08 -14.33 -0.90
CA HIS A 133 -0.96 -14.54 -1.80
C HIS A 133 -1.46 -14.68 -3.23
N PHE A 134 -0.73 -14.08 -4.15
CA PHE A 134 -0.96 -14.13 -5.57
C PHE A 134 0.35 -14.44 -6.28
N PHE A 135 0.31 -15.22 -7.35
CA PHE A 135 1.42 -15.41 -8.27
C PHE A 135 1.04 -14.86 -9.63
N LEU A 136 2.05 -14.45 -10.39
CA LEU A 136 1.87 -13.98 -11.75
C LEU A 136 2.29 -15.09 -12.71
N GLU A 137 1.51 -15.25 -13.77
CA GLU A 137 1.83 -16.10 -14.91
C GLU A 137 2.06 -15.19 -16.10
N HIS A 138 3.25 -15.24 -16.68
CA HIS A 138 3.63 -14.49 -17.86
C HIS A 138 3.62 -15.44 -19.06
N LEU A 139 2.67 -15.26 -19.97
CA LEU A 139 2.55 -16.05 -21.20
C LEU A 139 2.46 -15.10 -22.38
N ASP A 140 3.45 -15.18 -23.26
CA ASP A 140 3.64 -14.25 -24.38
C ASP A 140 3.62 -12.78 -23.89
N GLU A 141 2.83 -11.92 -24.52
CA GLU A 141 2.62 -10.51 -24.19
C GLU A 141 1.54 -10.27 -23.13
N LYS A 142 1.12 -11.32 -22.40
CA LYS A 142 0.05 -11.23 -21.39
C LYS A 142 0.52 -11.71 -20.04
N THR A 143 0.29 -10.86 -19.04
CA THR A 143 0.47 -11.23 -17.64
C THR A 143 -0.89 -11.52 -17.02
N LYS A 144 -1.00 -12.63 -16.30
CA LYS A 144 -2.16 -12.98 -15.49
C LYS A 144 -1.79 -13.07 -14.02
N ILE A 145 -2.74 -12.75 -13.15
CA ILE A 145 -2.60 -12.85 -11.71
C ILE A 145 -3.55 -13.89 -11.13
N HIS A 146 -2.99 -14.80 -10.34
CA HIS A 146 -3.72 -15.92 -9.78
C HIS A 146 -3.58 -15.96 -8.27
N ALA A 147 -4.69 -16.15 -7.55
CA ALA A 147 -4.63 -16.37 -6.11
C ALA A 147 -4.02 -17.74 -5.81
N TYR A 148 -3.05 -17.78 -4.91
CA TYR A 148 -2.42 -19.04 -4.47
C TYR A 148 -3.42 -19.98 -3.76
N SER A 149 -4.46 -19.40 -3.15
CA SER A 149 -5.52 -20.13 -2.47
C SER A 149 -6.87 -19.48 -2.73
N ILE A 150 -7.92 -20.30 -2.68
CA ILE A 150 -9.32 -19.85 -2.70
C ILE A 150 -9.67 -19.01 -1.47
N PHE A 151 -8.92 -19.15 -0.37
CA PHE A 151 -9.20 -18.47 0.90
C PHE A 151 -8.18 -17.37 1.20
N THR A 152 -8.66 -16.25 1.74
CA THR A 152 -7.85 -15.29 2.47
C THR A 152 -7.53 -15.83 3.86
N GLU A 153 -6.25 -15.87 4.23
CA GLU A 153 -5.81 -16.31 5.54
C GLU A 153 -6.24 -15.30 6.62
N GLN A 154 -6.87 -15.80 7.68
CA GLN A 154 -7.37 -14.97 8.79
C GLN A 154 -6.38 -14.95 9.96
N LEU A 155 -5.72 -13.83 10.19
CA LEU A 155 -4.74 -13.65 11.25
C LEU A 155 -5.41 -13.12 12.54
N VAL A 156 -6.24 -13.97 13.15
CA VAL A 156 -7.15 -13.60 14.25
C VAL A 156 -6.72 -14.13 15.63
N ARG A 157 -5.71 -15.02 15.66
CA ARG A 157 -5.25 -15.71 16.87
C ARG A 157 -4.24 -14.86 17.63
N ARG A 158 -4.11 -15.11 18.94
CA ARG A 158 -3.18 -14.40 19.83
C ARG A 158 -1.73 -14.40 19.31
N LYS A 159 -1.27 -15.51 18.73
CA LYS A 159 0.07 -15.64 18.16
C LYS A 159 0.33 -14.72 16.95
N HIS A 160 -0.70 -14.34 16.20
CA HIS A 160 -0.56 -13.46 15.03
C HIS A 160 -0.49 -11.97 15.40
N ARG A 161 -0.78 -11.61 16.66
CA ARG A 161 -0.89 -10.21 17.07
C ARG A 161 0.40 -9.42 16.89
N HIS A 162 1.55 -10.07 17.04
CA HIS A 162 2.83 -9.40 16.81
C HIS A 162 2.98 -9.06 15.33
N THR A 163 2.87 -10.05 14.44
CA THR A 163 2.92 -9.88 12.98
C THR A 163 1.98 -8.78 12.49
N VAL A 164 0.71 -8.79 12.92
CA VAL A 164 -0.28 -7.79 12.47
C VAL A 164 0.05 -6.39 13.01
N ARG A 165 0.64 -6.28 14.21
CA ARG A 165 1.09 -4.98 14.73
C ARG A 165 2.28 -4.44 13.95
N GLU A 166 3.20 -5.30 13.52
CA GLU A 166 4.33 -4.87 12.70
C GLU A 166 3.86 -4.29 11.36
N TRP A 167 2.80 -4.83 10.74
CA TRP A 167 2.20 -4.23 9.55
C TRP A 167 1.62 -2.83 9.79
N VAL A 168 1.07 -2.57 10.99
CA VAL A 168 0.57 -1.24 11.35
C VAL A 168 1.75 -0.27 11.54
N LYS A 169 2.83 -0.71 12.19
CA LYS A 169 4.02 0.11 12.44
C LYS A 169 4.86 0.37 11.20
N ALA A 170 4.92 -0.57 10.26
CA ALA A 170 5.74 -0.46 9.05
C ALA A 170 5.36 0.72 8.13
N GLY A 171 4.27 1.43 8.42
CA GLY A 171 3.93 2.71 7.77
C GLY A 171 3.67 3.85 8.74
N VAL A 172 4.16 3.75 9.97
CA VAL A 172 4.21 4.84 10.95
C VAL A 172 5.69 5.07 11.25
N ASP A 173 6.36 5.82 10.39
CA ASP A 173 7.64 6.44 10.76
C ASP A 173 7.32 7.84 11.29
N PRO A 174 7.35 8.08 12.61
CA PRO A 174 7.08 9.39 13.17
C PRO A 174 8.23 10.40 12.94
N TRP A 175 9.34 10.00 12.29
CA TRP A 175 10.53 10.82 12.11
C TRP A 175 10.97 11.03 10.66
N GLN A 176 10.13 10.72 9.67
CA GLN A 176 10.35 11.13 8.27
C GLN A 176 9.84 12.55 8.00
N GLU A 177 10.23 13.52 8.84
CA GLU A 177 9.97 14.95 8.60
C GLU A 177 11.12 15.77 9.18
N GLN A 178 12.28 15.75 8.50
CA GLN A 178 13.36 16.76 8.53
C GLN A 178 14.57 16.19 7.78
N ASP A 179 14.58 16.27 6.45
CA ASP A 179 15.85 16.22 5.69
C ASP A 179 15.73 16.92 4.32
N THR A 180 14.53 17.33 3.89
CA THR A 180 14.35 18.08 2.63
C THR A 180 14.17 19.59 2.81
N ALA A 181 14.42 20.14 4.00
CA ALA A 181 14.29 21.58 4.26
C ALA A 181 15.62 22.34 4.42
N ASP A 182 16.76 21.66 4.58
CA ASP A 182 18.05 22.32 4.88
C ASP A 182 18.98 22.54 3.66
N GLU A 183 18.67 22.01 2.47
CA GLU A 183 19.51 22.25 1.27
C GLU A 183 19.17 23.54 0.50
N SER A 184 18.08 24.26 0.84
CA SER A 184 17.67 25.46 0.11
C SER A 184 18.03 26.81 0.76
N GLN A 185 18.83 26.84 1.84
CA GLN A 185 19.29 28.09 2.45
C GLN A 185 20.82 28.30 2.46
N SER A 186 21.59 27.41 1.84
CA SER A 186 23.06 27.55 1.77
C SER A 186 23.59 28.18 0.47
N GLN A 187 22.72 28.60 -0.46
CA GLN A 187 23.11 29.32 -1.68
C GLN A 187 22.50 30.74 -1.76
N SER A 188 22.67 31.55 -0.71
CA SER A 188 22.43 33.01 -0.83
C SER A 188 23.29 33.85 0.11
N SER A 189 24.54 33.44 0.33
CA SER A 189 25.51 34.24 1.09
C SER A 189 26.94 34.10 0.54
N SER A 190 27.10 34.28 -0.78
CA SER A 190 28.43 34.55 -1.34
C SER A 190 28.37 35.52 -2.51
N SER A 191 27.98 36.77 -2.23
CA SER A 191 28.25 37.91 -3.11
C SER A 191 28.07 39.19 -2.31
N ILE A 192 29.10 39.61 -1.59
CA ILE A 192 29.52 41.00 -1.33
C ILE A 192 30.88 40.89 -0.61
N ASP A 193 31.95 41.10 -1.38
CA ASP A 193 33.14 41.88 -1.02
C ASP A 193 34.34 41.42 -1.84
N LYS A 194 34.72 42.23 -2.84
CA LYS A 194 36.09 42.39 -3.33
C LYS A 194 36.13 43.49 -4.39
N THR A 195 36.15 44.74 -3.96
CA THR A 195 36.90 45.79 -4.67
C THR A 195 37.40 46.83 -3.66
N SER A 196 38.58 46.59 -3.11
CA SER A 196 39.44 47.66 -2.61
C SER A 196 40.89 47.37 -3.01
N ASN A 197 41.29 48.06 -4.08
CA ASN A 197 42.47 48.94 -4.13
C ASN A 197 43.80 48.48 -4.79
N ARG A 198 44.39 49.48 -5.46
CA ARG A 198 45.74 49.68 -6.03
C ARG A 198 46.00 49.15 -7.45
N GLY A 199 46.55 49.95 -8.38
CA GLY A 199 47.05 51.32 -8.32
C GLY A 199 47.91 51.62 -9.55
N THR A 200 48.05 52.90 -9.90
CA THR A 200 49.23 53.63 -10.45
C THR A 200 48.73 54.94 -11.06
#